data_AF-A0A7Y0FH77-F1
#
_entry.id   AF-A0A7Y0FH77-F1
#
_cell.length_a   1.000
_cell.length_b   1.000
_cell.length_c   1.000
_cell.angle_alpha   90.00
_cell.angle_beta   90.00
_cell.angle_gamma   90.00
#
_symmetry.space_group_name_H-M   'P 1'
#
loop_
_entity.id
_entity.type
_entity.pdbx_description
1 polymer ?
#
loop_
_entity_poly.entity_id
_entity_poly.type
_entity_poly.pdbx_seq_one_letter_code
_entity_poly.pdbx_strand_id
1 'polypeptide(L)'
;MKKIILFNFLFSYMVFAQQYEDFYYERIVKLDGFIVKIESYDSKTGVYNRTKCYLNDSSKEEIIIPITKKEKNDIWKLKKEFGKFVYGECTTNKNVTLISNFYFENEKLPPKCIETNQQKEQFIKLSMGLRLLLESKPEYKKAFYWEFIKK
;
A
#
# COMPACT_ATOMS: atom_id res chain seq x y z
N MET A 1 46.04 15.97 23.25
CA MET A 1 45.51 14.59 23.32
C MET A 1 44.03 14.58 22.98
N LYS A 2 43.68 13.78 21.97
CA LYS A 2 42.40 13.17 21.54
C LYS A 2 41.07 13.73 22.12
N LYS A 3 40.26 14.34 21.26
CA LYS A 3 38.77 14.28 21.30
C LYS A 3 38.19 14.36 19.88
N ILE A 4 38.36 13.30 19.11
CA ILE A 4 37.55 13.02 17.94
C ILE A 4 37.30 11.52 18.02
N ILE A 5 36.03 11.12 18.05
CA ILE A 5 35.43 9.81 17.78
C ILE A 5 34.15 9.77 18.63
N LEU A 6 33.07 10.36 18.12
CA LEU A 6 31.71 10.04 18.61
C LEU A 6 30.62 10.36 17.57
N PHE A 7 30.96 10.39 16.27
CA PHE A 7 30.00 10.71 15.21
C PHE A 7 29.62 9.51 14.33
N ASN A 8 30.44 8.44 14.31
CA ASN A 8 30.19 7.28 13.44
C ASN A 8 29.23 6.24 14.02
N PHE A 9 28.84 6.33 15.30
CA PHE A 9 27.94 5.34 15.91
C PHE A 9 26.45 5.66 15.75
N LEU A 10 26.10 6.91 15.41
CA LEU A 10 24.70 7.34 15.23
C LEU A 10 24.18 7.13 13.80
N PHE A 11 25.07 7.04 12.81
CA PHE A 11 24.66 6.87 11.41
C PHE A 11 24.15 5.46 11.11
N SER A 12 24.71 4.45 11.78
CA SER A 12 24.34 3.04 11.59
C SER A 12 22.91 2.73 12.05
N TYR A 13 22.38 3.42 13.06
CA TYR A 13 21.01 3.22 13.53
C TYR A 13 19.93 3.73 12.56
N MET A 14 20.25 4.69 11.68
CA MET A 14 19.25 5.26 10.77
C MET A 14 18.90 4.35 9.59
N VAL A 15 19.87 3.55 9.12
CA VAL A 15 19.71 2.66 7.95
C VAL A 15 18.89 1.44 8.29
N PHE A 16 19.10 0.84 9.47
CA PHE A 16 18.31 -0.31 9.91
C PHE A 16 16.84 0.06 10.11
N ALA A 17 16.52 1.22 10.69
CA ALA A 17 15.16 1.71 10.88
C ALA A 17 14.33 1.76 9.57
N GLN A 18 14.98 1.93 8.42
CA GLN A 18 14.31 2.09 7.13
C GLN A 18 13.64 0.80 6.64
N GLN A 19 14.19 -0.36 7.01
CA GLN A 19 13.63 -1.68 6.67
C GLN A 19 12.43 -2.04 7.56
N TYR A 20 12.30 -1.44 8.76
CA TYR A 20 11.21 -1.73 9.69
C TYR A 20 9.86 -1.12 9.28
N GLU A 21 9.84 -0.24 8.28
CA GLU A 21 8.65 0.50 7.88
C GLU A 21 8.16 0.13 6.47
N ASP A 22 8.68 -0.94 5.89
CA ASP A 22 8.21 -1.41 4.59
C ASP A 22 6.87 -2.15 4.69
N PHE A 23 6.04 -1.98 3.67
CA PHE A 23 4.74 -2.57 3.52
C PHE A 23 4.42 -2.86 2.04
N TYR A 24 3.61 -3.89 1.83
CA TYR A 24 3.04 -4.25 0.55
C TYR A 24 1.52 -4.12 0.63
N TYR A 25 0.92 -3.51 -0.39
CA TYR A 25 -0.53 -3.40 -0.53
C TYR A 25 -0.97 -4.16 -1.77
N GLU A 26 -2.09 -4.87 -1.67
CA GLU A 26 -2.70 -5.56 -2.79
C GLU A 26 -4.22 -5.49 -2.73
N ARG A 27 -4.83 -5.21 -3.87
CA ARG A 27 -6.27 -5.20 -4.08
C ARG A 27 -6.63 -6.01 -5.29
N ILE A 28 -7.54 -6.95 -5.10
CA ILE A 28 -8.10 -7.83 -6.11
C ILE A 28 -9.60 -7.56 -6.19
N VAL A 29 -10.10 -7.31 -7.39
CA VAL A 29 -11.53 -7.20 -7.67
C VAL A 29 -11.94 -8.36 -8.56
N LYS A 30 -12.98 -9.07 -8.15
CA LYS A 30 -13.62 -10.14 -8.90
C LYS A 30 -15.03 -9.74 -9.30
N LEU A 31 -15.44 -10.11 -10.52
CA LEU A 31 -16.81 -9.99 -11.02
C LEU A 31 -17.24 -11.40 -11.48
N ASP A 32 -18.38 -11.89 -10.98
CA ASP A 32 -18.88 -13.23 -11.26
C ASP A 32 -17.84 -14.34 -10.94
N GLY A 33 -16.99 -14.10 -9.94
CA GLY A 33 -15.90 -15.00 -9.56
C GLY A 33 -14.61 -14.85 -10.38
N PHE A 34 -14.63 -14.13 -11.51
CA PHE A 34 -13.46 -13.87 -12.34
C PHE A 34 -12.69 -12.65 -11.84
N ILE A 35 -11.36 -12.75 -11.75
CA ILE A 35 -10.51 -11.59 -11.43
C ILE A 35 -10.59 -10.62 -12.60
N VAL A 36 -11.01 -9.38 -12.34
CA VAL A 36 -11.12 -8.31 -13.35
C VAL A 36 -10.13 -7.18 -13.12
N LYS A 37 -9.61 -7.02 -11.89
CA LYS A 37 -8.59 -6.02 -11.58
C LYS A 37 -7.68 -6.51 -10.45
N ILE A 38 -6.38 -6.29 -10.62
CA ILE A 38 -5.37 -6.38 -9.57
C ILE A 38 -4.67 -5.03 -9.50
N GLU A 39 -4.47 -4.52 -8.28
CA GLU A 39 -3.76 -3.27 -8.01
C GLU A 39 -2.85 -3.51 -6.81
N SER A 40 -1.55 -3.27 -6.95
CA SER A 40 -0.61 -3.49 -5.87
C SER A 40 0.46 -2.41 -5.78
N TYR A 41 1.05 -2.29 -4.60
CA TYR A 41 2.12 -1.36 -4.31
C TYR A 41 3.11 -1.94 -3.32
N ASP A 42 4.40 -1.91 -3.66
CA ASP A 42 5.50 -2.29 -2.79
C ASP A 42 6.26 -1.04 -2.33
N SER A 43 6.22 -0.72 -1.04
CA SER A 43 6.89 0.48 -0.51
C SER A 43 8.41 0.41 -0.54
N LYS A 44 8.98 -0.79 -0.61
CA LYS A 44 10.41 -1.02 -0.59
C LYS A 44 11.02 -0.64 -1.94
N THR A 45 10.38 -1.09 -3.01
CA THR A 45 10.82 -0.86 -4.40
C THR A 45 10.15 0.36 -5.03
N GLY A 46 9.01 0.81 -4.49
CA GLY A 46 8.16 1.84 -5.07
C GLY A 46 7.33 1.33 -6.26
N VAL A 47 7.35 0.03 -6.57
CA VAL A 47 6.63 -0.51 -7.71
C VAL A 47 5.12 -0.43 -7.44
N TYR A 48 4.41 0.29 -8.29
CA TYR A 48 2.96 0.30 -8.38
C TYR A 48 2.54 -0.45 -9.65
N ASN A 49 1.66 -1.43 -9.48
CA ASN A 49 1.15 -2.25 -10.58
C ASN A 49 -0.38 -2.15 -10.61
N ARG A 50 -0.91 -1.95 -11.81
CA ARG A 50 -2.34 -2.10 -12.09
C ARG A 50 -2.50 -3.04 -13.28
N THR A 51 -3.15 -4.17 -13.04
CA THR A 51 -3.54 -5.12 -14.08
C THR A 51 -5.06 -5.08 -14.22
N LYS A 52 -5.56 -4.81 -15.44
CA LYS A 52 -6.96 -5.05 -15.79
C LYS A 52 -7.03 -6.37 -16.53
N CYS A 53 -7.87 -7.27 -16.04
CA CYS A 53 -8.06 -8.58 -16.61
C CYS A 53 -9.39 -8.58 -17.37
N TYR A 54 -9.33 -8.72 -18.68
CA TYR A 54 -10.47 -9.01 -19.54
C TYR A 54 -10.43 -10.47 -19.94
N LEU A 55 -11.57 -11.05 -20.33
CA LEU A 55 -11.67 -12.47 -20.71
C LEU A 55 -10.64 -12.88 -21.78
N ASN A 56 -10.21 -11.96 -22.65
CA ASN A 56 -9.33 -12.23 -23.79
C ASN A 56 -8.06 -11.34 -23.83
N ASP A 57 -7.86 -10.44 -22.87
CA ASP A 57 -6.71 -9.52 -22.86
C ASP A 57 -6.41 -9.05 -21.43
N SER A 58 -5.13 -8.84 -21.12
CA SER A 58 -4.70 -8.26 -19.86
C SER A 58 -3.80 -7.06 -20.12
N SER A 59 -4.26 -5.86 -19.76
CA SER A 59 -3.41 -4.68 -19.77
C SER A 59 -2.73 -4.55 -18.42
N LYS A 60 -1.40 -4.64 -18.41
CA LYS A 60 -0.57 -4.40 -17.23
C LYS A 60 0.10 -3.03 -17.34
N GLU A 61 -0.11 -2.20 -16.32
CA GLU A 61 0.55 -0.91 -16.14
C GLU A 61 1.45 -1.03 -14.91
N GLU A 62 2.74 -0.85 -15.10
CA GLU A 62 3.72 -0.89 -14.01
C GLU A 62 4.55 0.39 -14.03
N ILE A 63 4.61 1.07 -12.90
CA ILE A 63 5.37 2.31 -12.72
C ILE A 63 6.08 2.31 -11.38
N ILE A 64 7.15 3.08 -11.28
CA ILE A 64 7.88 3.26 -10.02
C ILE A 64 7.44 4.59 -9.43
N ILE A 65 6.80 4.53 -8.26
CA ILE A 65 6.42 5.67 -7.43
C ILE A 65 7.19 5.57 -6.11
N PRO A 66 8.38 6.19 -6.00
CA PRO A 66 9.14 6.15 -4.76
C PRO A 66 8.43 6.98 -3.67
N ILE A 67 8.40 6.44 -2.45
CA ILE A 67 7.96 7.18 -1.26
C ILE A 67 9.10 7.36 -0.27
N THR A 68 9.11 8.51 0.38
CA THR A 68 10.11 8.90 1.37
C THR A 68 9.88 8.16 2.69
N LYS A 69 10.91 8.15 3.54
CA LYS A 69 10.80 7.62 4.91
C LYS A 69 9.69 8.30 5.72
N LYS A 70 9.48 9.61 5.53
CA LYS A 70 8.41 10.35 6.20
C LYS A 70 7.04 9.83 5.76
N GLU A 71 6.85 9.62 4.46
CA GLU A 71 5.59 9.11 3.91
C GLU A 71 5.31 7.67 4.35
N LYS A 72 6.32 6.80 4.40
CA LYS A 72 6.21 5.46 5.02
C LYS A 72 5.75 5.57 6.46
N ASN A 73 6.39 6.44 7.25
CA ASN A 73 6.01 6.71 8.63
C ASN A 73 4.56 7.17 8.78
N ASP A 74 4.08 8.04 7.90
CA ASP A 74 2.72 8.55 7.98
C ASP A 74 1.68 7.46 7.67
N ILE A 75 1.97 6.54 6.74
CA ILE A 75 1.15 5.33 6.53
C ILE A 75 1.21 4.40 7.76
N TRP A 76 2.37 4.23 8.37
CA TRP A 76 2.53 3.44 9.60
C TRP A 76 1.80 4.04 10.81
N LYS A 77 1.69 5.36 10.91
CA LYS A 77 0.89 6.02 11.95
C LYS A 77 -0.58 5.70 11.78
N LEU A 78 -1.11 5.81 10.55
CA LEU A 78 -2.47 5.37 10.24
C LEU A 78 -2.63 3.91 10.67
N LYS A 79 -1.68 3.03 10.31
CA LYS A 79 -1.66 1.63 10.75
C LYS A 79 -1.79 1.46 12.26
N LYS A 80 -1.00 2.20 13.05
CA LYS A 80 -0.99 2.10 14.52
C LYS A 80 -2.32 2.49 15.15
N GLU A 81 -3.12 3.34 14.50
CA GLU A 81 -4.52 3.62 14.91
C GLU A 81 -5.43 2.36 14.84
N PHE A 82 -4.99 1.27 14.17
CA PHE A 82 -5.78 0.07 13.88
C PHE A 82 -5.40 -1.17 14.72
N GLY A 83 -4.41 -1.08 15.61
CA GLY A 83 -3.94 -2.20 16.42
C GLY A 83 -3.06 -3.22 15.70
N LYS A 84 -3.04 -4.48 16.16
CA LYS A 84 -2.15 -5.56 15.68
C LYS A 84 -2.83 -6.52 14.70
N PHE A 85 -3.48 -6.03 13.65
CA PHE A 85 -4.10 -6.93 12.66
C PHE A 85 -3.96 -6.39 11.24
N VAL A 86 -3.68 -7.32 10.31
CA VAL A 86 -3.83 -7.14 8.87
C VAL A 86 -5.30 -7.43 8.55
N TYR A 87 -6.12 -6.40 8.55
CA TYR A 87 -7.50 -6.54 8.08
C TYR A 87 -7.52 -6.43 6.57
N GLY A 88 -8.26 -7.32 5.93
CA GLY A 88 -8.60 -7.20 4.53
C GLY A 88 -10.09 -6.95 4.34
N GLU A 89 -10.44 -6.06 3.42
CA GLU A 89 -11.84 -5.92 3.03
C GLU A 89 -12.22 -7.10 2.14
N CYS A 90 -13.08 -7.98 2.64
CA CYS A 90 -13.66 -9.12 1.92
C CYS A 90 -15.14 -8.84 1.62
N THR A 91 -15.44 -7.77 0.88
CA THR A 91 -16.83 -7.40 0.60
C THR A 91 -17.32 -8.16 -0.61
N THR A 92 -18.39 -8.96 -0.46
CA THR A 92 -19.14 -9.54 -1.58
C THR A 92 -20.49 -8.85 -1.67
N ASN A 93 -20.73 -8.13 -2.77
CA ASN A 93 -22.02 -7.53 -3.07
C ASN A 93 -22.49 -8.04 -4.44
N LYS A 94 -23.58 -8.83 -4.43
CA LYS A 94 -24.07 -9.56 -5.60
C LYS A 94 -22.94 -10.38 -6.22
N ASN A 95 -22.43 -9.91 -7.36
CA ASN A 95 -21.46 -10.61 -8.19
C ASN A 95 -20.06 -10.01 -8.05
N VAL A 96 -19.89 -8.92 -7.30
CA VAL A 96 -18.60 -8.25 -7.11
C VAL A 96 -18.01 -8.68 -5.76
N THR A 97 -16.83 -9.27 -5.80
CA THR A 97 -16.01 -9.54 -4.62
C THR A 97 -14.78 -8.65 -4.65
N LEU A 98 -14.58 -7.88 -3.60
CA LEU A 98 -13.36 -7.11 -3.38
C LEU A 98 -12.56 -7.78 -2.27
N ILE A 99 -11.28 -7.99 -2.51
CA ILE A 99 -10.28 -8.45 -1.54
C ILE A 99 -9.18 -7.39 -1.54
N SER A 100 -8.86 -6.80 -0.39
CA SER A 100 -7.81 -5.79 -0.29
C SER A 100 -7.01 -5.98 0.98
N ASN A 101 -5.69 -6.04 0.92
CA ASN A 101 -4.80 -6.44 2.02
C ASN A 101 -3.59 -5.51 2.13
N PHE A 102 -3.12 -5.30 3.36
CA PHE A 102 -1.85 -4.64 3.67
C PHE A 102 -0.93 -5.59 4.44
N TYR A 103 0.25 -5.88 3.90
CA TYR A 103 1.27 -6.72 4.53
C TYR A 103 2.40 -5.83 5.02
N PHE A 104 2.66 -5.82 6.33
CA PHE A 104 3.75 -5.04 6.93
C PHE A 104 4.89 -6.01 7.28
N GLU A 105 6.14 -5.76 6.84
CA GLU A 105 7.26 -6.74 6.94
C GLU A 105 7.49 -7.27 8.38
N ASN A 106 7.11 -6.50 9.41
CA ASN A 106 7.29 -6.87 10.83
C ASN A 106 6.15 -7.66 11.46
N GLU A 107 5.06 -7.93 10.74
CA GLU A 107 3.89 -8.60 11.29
C GLU A 107 3.55 -9.82 10.43
N LYS A 108 3.98 -11.02 10.88
CA LYS A 108 3.48 -12.30 10.37
C LYS A 108 2.05 -12.55 10.87
N LEU A 109 1.15 -11.62 10.60
CA LEU A 109 -0.26 -11.76 10.92
C LEU A 109 -0.97 -12.27 9.67
N PRO A 110 -1.72 -13.38 9.77
CA PRO A 110 -2.53 -13.82 8.66
C PRO A 110 -3.58 -12.73 8.36
N PRO A 111 -3.84 -12.44 7.07
CA PRO A 111 -4.91 -11.52 6.71
C PRO A 111 -6.24 -12.06 7.25
N LYS A 112 -7.01 -11.20 7.92
CA LYS A 112 -8.37 -11.51 8.39
C LYS A 112 -9.36 -10.59 7.73
N CYS A 113 -10.53 -11.10 7.35
CA CYS A 113 -11.59 -10.26 6.84
C CYS A 113 -12.07 -9.28 7.93
N ILE A 114 -12.46 -8.08 7.51
CA ILE A 114 -13.11 -7.09 8.36
C ILE A 114 -14.44 -7.66 8.88
N GLU A 115 -14.62 -7.65 10.20
CA GLU A 115 -15.80 -8.18 10.90
C GLU A 115 -16.65 -7.07 11.55
N THR A 116 -16.06 -5.90 11.83
CA THR A 116 -16.75 -4.78 12.50
C THR A 116 -16.75 -3.50 11.66
N ASN A 117 -17.75 -2.62 11.90
CA ASN A 117 -17.81 -1.29 11.25
C ASN A 117 -16.58 -0.45 11.58
N GLN A 118 -16.08 -0.53 12.82
CA GLN A 118 -14.86 0.17 13.24
C GLN A 118 -13.65 -0.28 12.41
N GLN A 119 -13.45 -1.59 12.24
CA GLN A 119 -12.38 -2.14 11.38
C GLN A 119 -12.53 -1.70 9.92
N LYS A 120 -13.78 -1.60 9.44
CA LYS A 120 -14.09 -1.13 8.09
C LYS A 120 -13.67 0.33 7.88
N GLU A 121 -14.09 1.22 8.77
CA GLU A 121 -13.74 2.65 8.71
C GLU A 121 -12.22 2.85 8.74
N GLN A 122 -11.57 2.11 9.63
CA GLN A 122 -10.13 2.07 9.78
C GLN A 122 -9.41 1.65 8.49
N PHE A 123 -9.82 0.53 7.90
CA PHE A 123 -9.26 0.05 6.63
C PHE A 123 -9.47 1.03 5.47
N ILE A 124 -10.65 1.64 5.38
CA ILE A 124 -10.94 2.69 4.40
C ILE A 124 -9.98 3.86 4.58
N LYS A 125 -9.76 4.30 5.82
CA LYS A 125 -8.85 5.42 6.15
C LYS A 125 -7.42 5.12 5.70
N LEU A 126 -6.92 3.90 5.92
CA LEU A 126 -5.60 3.46 5.46
C LEU A 126 -5.49 3.43 3.94
N SER A 127 -6.45 2.78 3.29
CA SER A 127 -6.50 2.62 1.84
C SER A 127 -6.58 3.97 1.13
N MET A 128 -7.39 4.88 1.65
CA MET A 128 -7.49 6.25 1.18
C MET A 128 -6.19 7.04 1.40
N GLY A 129 -5.55 6.87 2.57
CA GLY A 129 -4.26 7.49 2.87
C GLY A 129 -3.18 7.10 1.86
N LEU A 130 -3.04 5.80 1.58
CA LEU A 130 -2.10 5.31 0.56
C LEU A 130 -2.47 5.86 -0.82
N ARG A 131 -3.74 5.79 -1.20
CA ARG A 131 -4.20 6.24 -2.52
C ARG A 131 -3.90 7.72 -2.76
N LEU A 132 -4.27 8.59 -1.82
CA LEU A 132 -4.00 10.03 -1.90
C LEU A 132 -2.50 10.32 -1.97
N LEU A 133 -1.70 9.59 -1.20
CA LEU A 133 -0.24 9.68 -1.27
C LEU A 133 0.26 9.35 -2.69
N LEU A 134 -0.13 8.21 -3.26
CA LEU A 134 0.31 7.80 -4.60
C LEU A 134 -0.17 8.78 -5.67
N GLU A 135 -1.44 9.18 -5.65
CA GLU A 135 -2.03 10.13 -6.62
C GLU A 135 -1.40 11.54 -6.53
N SER A 136 -0.80 11.90 -5.39
CA SER A 136 -0.10 13.18 -5.24
C SER A 136 1.20 13.24 -6.04
N LYS A 137 1.81 12.08 -6.33
CA LYS A 137 3.14 11.95 -6.92
C LYS A 137 3.15 12.27 -8.42
N PRO A 138 4.19 12.97 -8.92
CA PRO A 138 4.29 13.31 -10.34
C PRO A 138 4.36 12.07 -11.23
N GLU A 139 4.98 10.98 -10.77
CA GLU A 139 5.08 9.71 -11.50
C GLU A 139 3.69 9.11 -11.75
N TYR A 140 2.82 9.10 -10.73
CA TYR A 140 1.43 8.68 -10.89
C TYR A 140 0.69 9.58 -11.86
N LYS A 141 0.77 10.91 -11.68
CA LYS A 141 0.07 11.88 -12.54
C LYS A 141 0.48 11.78 -13.99
N LYS A 142 1.77 11.56 -14.26
CA LYS A 142 2.29 11.38 -15.62
C LYS A 142 1.80 10.08 -16.23
N ALA A 143 1.87 8.99 -15.46
CA ALA A 143 1.46 7.67 -15.91
C ALA A 143 -0.05 7.56 -16.14
N PHE A 144 -0.86 8.18 -15.28
CA PHE A 144 -2.32 8.08 -15.29
C PHE A 144 -2.99 9.42 -15.60
N TYR A 145 -2.35 10.25 -16.44
CA TYR A 145 -2.81 11.60 -16.75
C TYR A 145 -4.28 11.63 -17.23
N TRP A 146 -4.72 10.60 -17.96
CA TRP A 146 -6.11 10.45 -18.42
C TRP A 146 -7.16 10.40 -17.30
N GLU A 147 -6.80 9.98 -16.09
CA GLU A 147 -7.71 9.99 -14.92
C GLU A 147 -8.06 11.43 -14.50
N PHE A 148 -7.25 12.41 -14.88
CA PHE A 148 -7.40 13.81 -14.51
C PHE A 148 -8.06 14.66 -15.61
N ILE A 149 -8.08 14.18 -16.86
CA ILE A 149 -8.67 14.91 -18.00
C ILE A 149 -10.15 14.57 -18.18
N LYS A 150 -10.59 13.35 -17.87
CA LYS A 150 -11.98 12.90 -18.11
C LYS A 150 -12.98 13.38 -17.03
N LYS A 151 -12.85 14.61 -16.54
CA LYS A 151 -13.84 15.23 -15.64
C LYS A 151 -14.73 16.20 -16.39
#